data_AF-A0A090X9D1-F1
#
_entry.id   AF-A0A090X9D1-F1
#
_cell.length_a   1.000
_cell.length_b   1.000
_cell.length_c   1.000
_cell.angle_alpha   90.00
_cell.angle_beta   90.00
_cell.angle_gamma   90.00
#
_symmetry.space_group_name_H-M   'P 1'
#
loop_
_entity.id
_entity.type
_entity.pdbx_description
1 polymer ?
#
loop_
_entity_poly.entity_id
_entity_poly.type
_entity_poly.pdbx_seq_one_letter_code
_entity_poly.pdbx_strand_id
1 'polypeptide(L)'
;MASRIWHGAVVVISLCAVLVERGACDVQACESAQIISCFPAGVVRVPKVEFKIQDFTMDSLKKDCKNADAISTCVNNLKIDGCQDEERRQLQFLKDGLRSTRNSLCHENLYQSMEEWNRCLNKTMFDECIREYKYERKTLEETRRLTRDERECSYGKYACILKAAEDCPSTSLARKALNDFRNTIFDLGHCPRFDGSSGKQRCDAERFLGCFARAMDSVIFPEGHDDKSLAKDCKVVESVDSCTKYMEIGGCSDESKQRLQYVKSDFASLRSHICDTNFHKSTLEWNQCIEISALKSCWSLVPYDQCSHGQYNCFLNATTRCTRDSPAMKAVHHLFNTHHDLKNCSRVDWNDGNSGITTSPKILLTLAALCISLFSLRK
;
A
#
# COMPACT_ATOMS: atom_id res chain seq x y z
N MET A 1 56.67 -32.42 -32.17
CA MET A 1 55.59 -31.40 -32.04
C MET A 1 54.66 -31.59 -30.83
N ALA A 2 54.75 -32.68 -30.06
CA ALA A 2 53.90 -32.90 -28.88
C ALA A 2 54.34 -32.17 -27.59
N SER A 3 55.63 -31.83 -27.44
CA SER A 3 56.16 -31.22 -26.20
C SER A 3 55.83 -29.73 -26.03
N ARG A 4 55.58 -28.98 -27.11
CA ARG A 4 55.24 -27.54 -27.02
C ARG A 4 53.78 -27.28 -26.65
N ILE A 5 52.89 -28.24 -26.92
CA ILE A 5 51.45 -28.13 -26.61
C ILE A 5 51.23 -28.31 -25.09
N TRP A 6 52.02 -29.16 -24.44
CA TRP A 6 51.91 -29.44 -23.01
C TRP A 6 52.34 -28.25 -22.14
N HIS A 7 53.41 -27.55 -22.52
CA HIS A 7 53.82 -26.33 -21.79
C HIS A 7 52.84 -25.17 -21.96
N GLY A 8 52.16 -25.05 -23.11
CA GLY A 8 51.11 -24.05 -23.31
C GLY A 8 49.88 -24.29 -22.42
N ALA A 9 49.45 -25.54 -22.29
CA ALA A 9 48.31 -25.90 -21.44
C ALA A 9 48.60 -25.67 -19.94
N VAL A 10 49.80 -26.01 -19.48
CA VAL A 10 50.19 -25.82 -18.06
C VAL A 10 50.30 -24.33 -17.70
N VAL A 11 50.79 -23.49 -18.61
CA VAL A 11 50.87 -22.03 -18.38
C VAL A 11 49.48 -21.39 -18.35
N VAL A 12 48.55 -21.80 -19.23
CA VAL A 12 47.16 -21.30 -19.23
C VAL A 12 46.40 -21.74 -17.97
N ILE A 13 46.54 -23.00 -17.55
CA ILE A 13 45.91 -23.49 -16.31
C ILE A 13 46.49 -22.77 -15.08
N SER A 14 47.79 -22.49 -15.07
CA SER A 14 48.42 -21.74 -13.96
C SER A 14 48.00 -20.26 -13.95
N LEU A 15 47.84 -19.63 -15.11
CA LEU A 15 47.28 -18.27 -15.22
C LEU A 15 45.82 -18.20 -14.80
N CYS A 16 45.00 -19.21 -15.14
CA CYS A 16 43.63 -19.32 -14.64
C CYS A 16 43.59 -19.56 -13.13
N ALA A 17 44.48 -20.39 -12.57
CA ALA A 17 44.55 -20.59 -11.12
C ALA A 17 44.99 -19.32 -10.36
N VAL A 18 45.96 -18.56 -10.89
CA VAL A 18 46.39 -17.28 -10.30
C VAL A 18 45.34 -16.17 -10.48
N LEU A 19 44.57 -16.18 -11.57
CA LEU A 19 43.43 -15.28 -11.76
C LEU A 19 42.21 -15.67 -10.91
N VAL A 20 42.04 -16.96 -10.58
CA VAL A 20 41.00 -17.44 -9.66
C VAL A 20 41.39 -17.16 -8.20
N GLU A 21 42.67 -17.25 -7.83
CA GLU A 21 43.15 -16.85 -6.49
C GLU A 21 43.18 -15.33 -6.27
N ARG A 22 43.40 -14.53 -7.34
CA ARG A 22 43.24 -13.06 -7.28
C ARG A 22 41.83 -12.58 -7.57
N GLY A 23 40.96 -13.48 -8.01
CA GLY A 23 39.54 -13.31 -8.25
C GLY A 23 38.71 -14.05 -7.21
N ALA A 24 39.22 -14.20 -5.98
CA ALA A 24 38.34 -14.32 -4.83
C ALA A 24 37.47 -13.05 -4.87
N CYS A 25 36.29 -13.16 -5.47
CA CYS A 25 35.26 -12.15 -5.38
C CYS A 25 35.21 -11.78 -3.91
N ASP A 26 35.56 -10.54 -3.58
CA ASP A 26 35.14 -9.93 -2.33
C ASP A 26 33.63 -10.15 -2.30
N VAL A 27 33.18 -11.21 -1.63
CA VAL A 27 31.78 -11.42 -1.34
C VAL A 27 31.47 -10.24 -0.46
N GLN A 28 30.94 -9.19 -1.08
CA GLN A 28 30.58 -7.97 -0.37
C GLN A 28 29.71 -8.44 0.80
N ALA A 29 30.11 -8.08 2.01
CA ALA A 29 29.40 -8.52 3.18
C ALA A 29 28.03 -7.81 3.21
N CYS A 30 26.96 -8.57 3.46
CA CYS A 30 25.66 -8.02 3.83
C CYS A 30 25.50 -8.11 5.35
N GLU A 31 25.49 -6.96 6.02
CA GLU A 31 25.37 -6.85 7.48
C GLU A 31 23.96 -6.42 7.89
N SER A 32 22.95 -6.67 7.06
CA SER A 32 21.55 -6.30 7.32
C SER A 32 21.02 -6.84 8.65
N ALA A 33 21.36 -8.09 8.99
CA ALA A 33 21.00 -8.74 10.25
C ALA A 33 21.59 -8.03 11.47
N GLN A 34 22.70 -7.29 11.30
CA GLN A 34 23.34 -6.55 12.39
C GLN A 34 22.65 -5.22 12.69
N ILE A 35 21.67 -4.80 11.89
CA ILE A 35 20.97 -3.54 12.11
C ILE A 35 20.33 -3.46 13.50
N ILE A 36 19.83 -4.58 14.00
CA ILE A 36 19.22 -4.68 15.34
C ILE A 36 20.25 -4.33 16.43
N SER A 37 21.53 -4.63 16.21
CA SER A 37 22.61 -4.32 17.16
C SER A 37 22.89 -2.82 17.31
N CYS A 38 22.50 -2.01 16.30
CA CYS A 38 22.56 -0.55 16.40
C CYS A 38 21.46 0.02 17.30
N PHE A 39 20.51 -0.81 17.73
CA PHE A 39 19.47 -0.46 18.68
C PHE A 39 19.71 -1.18 20.02
N PRO A 40 19.39 -0.56 21.16
CA PRO A 40 19.61 -1.17 22.47
C PRO A 40 18.75 -2.42 22.70
N ALA A 41 19.30 -3.40 23.44
CA ALA A 41 18.65 -4.66 23.79
C ALA A 41 17.33 -4.45 24.56
N GLY A 42 16.30 -5.23 24.22
CA GLY A 42 14.98 -5.19 24.84
C GLY A 42 13.95 -4.28 24.14
N VAL A 43 14.32 -3.61 23.05
CA VAL A 43 13.42 -2.71 22.32
C VAL A 43 13.08 -3.28 20.96
N VAL A 44 11.95 -3.98 20.87
CA VAL A 44 11.51 -4.66 19.64
C VAL A 44 11.02 -3.68 18.57
N ARG A 45 10.68 -2.41 18.88
CA ARG A 45 10.07 -1.47 17.90
C ARG A 45 10.29 0.05 18.09
N VAL A 46 11.31 0.54 18.79
CA VAL A 46 11.50 2.01 18.91
C VAL A 46 12.99 2.37 19.07
N PRO A 47 13.58 3.24 18.24
CA PRO A 47 14.87 3.85 18.59
C PRO A 47 14.72 4.60 19.92
N LYS A 48 15.80 4.70 20.71
CA LYS A 48 15.84 5.43 22.00
C LYS A 48 15.50 6.93 21.89
N VAL A 49 15.20 7.39 20.68
CA VAL A 49 14.72 8.72 20.33
C VAL A 49 13.21 8.72 20.58
N GLU A 50 12.77 9.36 21.66
CA GLU A 50 11.35 9.46 21.98
C GLU A 50 10.66 10.56 21.17
N PHE A 51 11.41 11.62 20.87
CA PHE A 51 10.99 12.86 20.23
C PHE A 51 9.55 13.28 20.57
N LYS A 52 9.44 13.96 21.71
CA LYS A 52 8.16 14.48 22.21
C LYS A 52 7.84 15.83 21.59
N ILE A 53 6.59 15.97 21.18
CA ILE A 53 6.05 17.23 20.66
C ILE A 53 5.56 18.13 21.80
N GLN A 54 4.91 17.51 22.78
CA GLN A 54 4.46 18.15 24.00
C GLN A 54 5.42 17.80 25.14
N ASP A 55 5.57 18.72 26.09
CA ASP A 55 6.38 18.53 27.31
C ASP A 55 7.86 18.18 27.04
N PHE A 56 8.41 18.70 25.93
CA PHE A 56 9.84 18.59 25.65
C PHE A 56 10.63 19.59 26.51
N THR A 57 11.87 19.25 26.79
CA THR A 57 12.85 20.15 27.41
C THR A 57 14.09 20.24 26.53
N MET A 58 14.90 21.27 26.76
CA MET A 58 16.21 21.38 26.09
C MET A 58 17.04 20.10 26.29
N ASP A 59 17.03 19.55 27.51
CA ASP A 59 17.78 18.34 27.84
C ASP A 59 17.20 17.09 27.15
N SER A 60 15.88 17.00 26.99
CA SER A 60 15.28 15.89 26.25
C SER A 60 15.64 15.93 24.77
N LEU A 61 15.62 17.11 24.14
CA LEU A 61 16.01 17.27 22.73
C LEU A 61 17.51 16.99 22.52
N LYS A 62 18.38 17.45 23.44
CA LYS A 62 19.82 17.11 23.40
C LYS A 62 20.05 15.60 23.49
N LYS A 63 19.32 14.93 24.38
CA LYS A 63 19.37 13.47 24.52
C LYS A 63 18.89 12.76 23.25
N ASP A 64 17.80 13.24 22.64
CA ASP A 64 17.27 12.71 21.39
C ASP A 64 18.26 12.90 20.23
N CYS A 65 18.88 14.07 20.08
CA CYS A 65 19.94 14.32 19.11
C CYS A 65 21.12 13.35 19.31
N LYS A 66 21.64 13.20 20.54
CA LYS A 66 22.75 12.29 20.84
C LYS A 66 22.42 10.84 20.48
N ASN A 67 21.18 10.40 20.75
CA ASN A 67 20.74 9.06 20.39
C ASN A 67 20.59 8.90 18.87
N ALA A 68 20.02 9.89 18.18
CA ALA A 68 19.86 9.87 16.73
C ALA A 68 21.22 9.84 16.02
N ASP A 69 22.20 10.60 16.50
CA ASP A 69 23.56 10.60 15.98
C ASP A 69 24.27 9.26 16.16
N ALA A 70 24.19 8.67 17.36
CA ALA A 70 24.78 7.35 17.64
C ALA A 70 24.18 6.24 16.75
N ILE A 71 22.85 6.21 16.61
CA ILE A 71 22.15 5.22 15.78
C ILE A 71 22.48 5.46 14.30
N SER A 72 22.40 6.70 13.81
CA SER A 72 22.72 7.03 12.43
C SER A 72 24.16 6.65 12.09
N THR A 73 25.11 6.92 12.97
CA THR A 73 26.51 6.54 12.80
C THR A 73 26.69 5.02 12.73
N CYS A 74 26.08 4.27 13.67
CA CYS A 74 26.15 2.81 13.67
C CYS A 74 25.59 2.21 12.38
N VAL A 75 24.38 2.60 11.98
CA VAL A 75 23.70 2.03 10.80
C VAL A 75 24.44 2.41 9.51
N ASN A 76 25.00 3.62 9.42
CA ASN A 76 25.78 4.02 8.23
C ASN A 76 27.02 3.17 8.03
N ASN A 77 27.66 2.69 9.11
CA ASN A 77 28.85 1.84 9.06
C ASN A 77 28.57 0.39 8.61
N LEU A 78 27.30 -0.04 8.58
CA LEU A 78 26.94 -1.37 8.11
C LEU A 78 27.25 -1.53 6.62
N LYS A 79 27.93 -2.61 6.25
CA LYS A 79 28.17 -3.00 4.86
C LYS A 79 26.90 -3.60 4.27
N ILE A 80 26.41 -3.00 3.19
CA ILE A 80 25.15 -3.41 2.54
C ILE A 80 25.32 -3.72 1.04
N ASP A 81 26.53 -3.55 0.50
CA ASP A 81 26.76 -3.70 -0.95
C ASP A 81 26.57 -5.14 -1.42
N GLY A 82 26.72 -6.12 -0.53
CA GLY A 82 26.44 -7.52 -0.83
C GLY A 82 25.03 -8.01 -0.49
N CYS A 83 24.13 -7.12 -0.07
CA CYS A 83 22.74 -7.48 0.16
C CYS A 83 22.00 -7.64 -1.18
N GLN A 84 20.90 -8.40 -1.19
CA GLN A 84 20.04 -8.45 -2.38
C GLN A 84 19.45 -7.07 -2.68
N ASP A 85 19.14 -6.80 -3.95
CA ASP A 85 18.74 -5.46 -4.41
C ASP A 85 17.59 -4.84 -3.59
N GLU A 86 16.56 -5.63 -3.27
CA GLU A 86 15.43 -5.14 -2.47
C GLU A 86 15.85 -4.81 -1.03
N GLU A 87 16.59 -5.70 -0.39
CA GLU A 87 17.09 -5.50 0.97
C GLU A 87 18.07 -4.30 1.04
N ARG A 88 18.97 -4.19 0.06
CA ARG A 88 19.90 -3.06 -0.08
C ARG A 88 19.13 -1.75 -0.23
N ARG A 89 18.08 -1.73 -1.06
CA ARG A 89 17.22 -0.56 -1.26
C ARG A 89 16.51 -0.16 0.04
N GLN A 90 15.94 -1.11 0.77
CA GLN A 90 15.28 -0.85 2.06
C GLN A 90 16.26 -0.29 3.10
N LEU A 91 17.46 -0.89 3.22
CA LEU A 91 18.51 -0.42 4.12
C LEU A 91 18.99 0.98 3.74
N GLN A 92 19.10 1.28 2.45
CA GLN A 92 19.47 2.60 1.98
C GLN A 92 18.41 3.65 2.37
N PHE A 93 17.12 3.35 2.19
CA PHE A 93 16.05 4.24 2.64
C PHE A 93 16.14 4.53 4.14
N LEU A 94 16.37 3.50 4.95
CA LEU A 94 16.51 3.65 6.38
C LEU A 94 17.75 4.47 6.77
N LYS A 95 18.91 4.25 6.11
CA LYS A 95 20.12 5.08 6.30
C LYS A 95 19.82 6.56 6.04
N ASP A 96 19.11 6.86 4.95
CA ASP A 96 18.76 8.22 4.58
C ASP A 96 17.72 8.84 5.52
N GLY A 97 16.75 8.05 6.00
CA GLY A 97 15.78 8.46 7.03
C GLY A 97 16.46 8.82 8.35
N LEU A 98 17.33 7.93 8.86
CA LEU A 98 18.11 8.16 10.08
C LEU A 98 19.00 9.40 9.97
N ARG A 99 19.63 9.62 8.80
CA ARG A 99 20.44 10.81 8.54
C ARG A 99 19.60 12.09 8.60
N SER A 100 18.42 12.08 7.97
CA SER A 100 17.48 13.21 7.99
C SER A 100 17.01 13.51 9.41
N THR A 101 16.61 12.48 10.16
CA THR A 101 16.21 12.58 11.57
C THR A 101 17.32 13.18 12.41
N ARG A 102 18.55 12.68 12.31
CA ARG A 102 19.70 13.24 13.02
C ARG A 102 19.88 14.72 12.67
N ASN A 103 19.91 15.06 11.37
CA ASN A 103 20.14 16.44 10.93
C ASN A 103 19.09 17.40 11.47
N SER A 104 17.82 17.00 11.50
CA SER A 104 16.73 17.84 12.00
C SER A 104 16.70 17.90 13.54
N LEU A 105 16.94 16.78 14.23
CA LEU A 105 16.96 16.72 15.70
C LEU A 105 18.17 17.43 16.33
N CYS A 106 19.30 17.44 15.63
CA CYS A 106 20.53 18.09 16.09
C CYS A 106 20.67 19.53 15.59
N HIS A 107 19.66 20.08 14.93
CA HIS A 107 19.70 21.45 14.45
C HIS A 107 19.63 22.43 15.64
N GLU A 108 20.53 23.42 15.66
CA GLU A 108 20.66 24.39 16.75
C GLU A 108 19.36 25.12 17.10
N ASN A 109 18.61 25.55 16.06
CA ASN A 109 17.34 26.26 16.20
C ASN A 109 16.11 25.36 16.48
N LEU A 110 16.28 24.04 16.65
CA LEU A 110 15.14 23.15 16.83
C LEU A 110 14.33 23.49 18.08
N TYR A 111 14.99 23.78 19.20
CA TYR A 111 14.30 24.08 20.46
C TYR A 111 13.35 25.27 20.31
N GLN A 112 13.84 26.37 19.75
CA GLN A 112 13.02 27.56 19.52
C GLN A 112 11.87 27.27 18.54
N SER A 113 12.16 26.58 17.44
CA SER A 113 11.12 26.20 16.49
C SER A 113 10.04 25.31 17.13
N MET A 114 10.41 24.41 18.04
CA MET A 114 9.48 23.56 18.78
C MET A 114 8.62 24.37 19.76
N GLU A 115 9.18 25.40 20.42
CA GLU A 115 8.38 26.29 21.28
C GLU A 115 7.33 27.06 20.49
N GLU A 116 7.72 27.65 19.36
CA GLU A 116 6.81 28.37 18.46
C GLU A 116 5.73 27.45 17.91
N TRP A 117 6.12 26.25 17.47
CA TRP A 117 5.20 25.26 16.94
C TRP A 117 4.22 24.76 18.01
N ASN A 118 4.69 24.51 19.24
CA ASN A 118 3.83 24.08 20.34
C ASN A 118 2.85 25.17 20.81
N ARG A 119 3.22 26.46 20.72
CA ARG A 119 2.28 27.56 20.97
C ARG A 119 1.20 27.65 19.89
N CYS A 120 1.55 27.31 18.65
CA CYS A 120 0.62 27.33 17.53
C CYS A 120 -0.34 26.11 17.52
N LEU A 121 0.14 24.95 17.96
CA LEU A 121 -0.63 23.71 17.96
C LEU A 121 -2.00 23.87 18.66
N ASN A 122 -3.08 23.51 17.96
CA ASN A 122 -4.41 23.46 18.55
C ASN A 122 -4.54 22.23 19.46
N LYS A 123 -4.22 22.43 20.74
CA LYS A 123 -4.22 21.36 21.75
C LYS A 123 -5.58 20.68 21.92
N THR A 124 -6.67 21.45 21.92
CA THR A 124 -8.03 20.90 22.04
C THR A 124 -8.34 19.95 20.89
N MET A 125 -8.04 20.37 19.65
CA MET A 125 -8.25 19.53 18.47
C MET A 125 -7.35 18.29 18.50
N PHE A 126 -6.11 18.42 18.98
CA PHE A 126 -5.23 17.28 19.14
C PHE A 126 -5.79 16.25 20.13
N ASP A 127 -6.20 16.70 21.32
CA ASP A 127 -6.70 15.82 22.39
C ASP A 127 -8.00 15.12 21.97
N GLU A 128 -8.90 15.85 21.29
CA GLU A 128 -10.13 15.29 20.73
C GLU A 128 -9.84 14.24 19.64
N CYS A 129 -8.97 14.56 18.68
CA CYS A 129 -8.59 13.64 17.62
C CYS A 129 -7.95 12.36 18.18
N ILE A 130 -7.06 12.48 19.17
CA ILE A 130 -6.42 11.33 19.80
C ILE A 130 -7.43 10.48 20.57
N ARG A 131 -8.40 11.10 21.23
CA ARG A 131 -9.50 10.39 21.92
C ARG A 131 -10.34 9.59 20.93
N GLU A 132 -10.76 10.22 19.83
CA GLU A 132 -11.52 9.56 18.77
C GLU A 132 -10.73 8.43 18.12
N TYR A 133 -9.46 8.67 17.78
CA TYR A 133 -8.57 7.65 17.24
C TYR A 133 -8.44 6.44 18.18
N LYS A 134 -8.26 6.66 19.48
CA LYS A 134 -8.17 5.58 20.47
C LYS A 134 -9.47 4.78 20.56
N TYR A 135 -10.61 5.46 20.57
CA TYR A 135 -11.93 4.82 20.62
C TYR A 135 -12.18 3.97 19.36
N GLU A 136 -11.90 4.52 18.19
CA GLU A 136 -12.02 3.81 16.92
C GLU A 136 -11.08 2.61 16.89
N ARG A 137 -9.80 2.79 17.20
CA ARG A 137 -8.83 1.69 17.22
C ARG A 137 -9.27 0.56 18.13
N LYS A 138 -9.77 0.88 19.33
CA LYS A 138 -10.32 -0.10 20.26
C LYS A 138 -11.53 -0.83 19.67
N THR A 139 -12.45 -0.09 19.06
CA THR A 139 -13.63 -0.67 18.38
C THR A 139 -13.21 -1.61 17.26
N LEU A 140 -12.23 -1.23 16.43
CA LEU A 140 -11.68 -2.08 15.38
C LEU A 140 -11.01 -3.33 15.93
N GLU A 141 -10.31 -3.22 17.05
CA GLU A 141 -9.66 -4.36 17.70
C GLU A 141 -10.69 -5.35 18.23
N GLU A 142 -11.70 -4.86 18.96
CA GLU A 142 -12.81 -5.66 19.51
C GLU A 142 -13.65 -6.33 18.41
N THR A 143 -13.90 -5.62 17.32
CA THR A 143 -14.62 -6.14 16.15
C THR A 143 -13.74 -6.97 15.20
N ARG A 144 -12.45 -7.15 15.52
CA ARG A 144 -11.44 -7.81 14.68
C ARG A 144 -11.30 -7.22 13.27
N ARG A 145 -11.64 -5.93 13.14
CA ARG A 145 -11.49 -5.11 11.92
C ARG A 145 -10.17 -4.33 11.87
N LEU A 146 -9.35 -4.41 12.93
CA LEU A 146 -8.08 -3.71 12.98
C LEU A 146 -7.07 -4.36 12.03
N THR A 147 -6.73 -3.65 10.95
CA THR A 147 -5.74 -4.10 9.97
C THR A 147 -4.33 -4.12 10.56
N ARG A 148 -3.42 -4.89 9.94
CA ARG A 148 -2.00 -4.93 10.29
C ARG A 148 -1.39 -3.53 10.22
N ASP A 149 -1.64 -2.79 9.15
CA ASP A 149 -1.11 -1.45 8.94
C ASP A 149 -1.55 -0.50 10.06
N GLU A 150 -2.82 -0.58 10.49
CA GLU A 150 -3.34 0.28 11.57
C GLU A 150 -2.78 -0.12 12.94
N ARG A 151 -2.50 -1.41 13.14
CA ARG A 151 -1.88 -1.96 14.35
C ARG A 151 -0.40 -1.57 14.47
N GLU A 152 0.35 -1.69 13.37
CA GLU A 152 1.81 -1.58 13.36
C GLU A 152 2.30 -0.15 13.09
N CYS A 153 1.67 0.57 12.16
CA CYS A 153 2.17 1.86 11.69
C CYS A 153 1.57 3.06 12.43
N SER A 154 0.43 2.91 13.13
CA SER A 154 -0.16 3.97 13.98
C SER A 154 -0.34 5.34 13.28
N TYR A 155 -0.73 5.34 12.00
CA TYR A 155 -0.89 6.54 11.19
C TYR A 155 -1.86 7.56 11.79
N GLY A 156 -2.97 7.10 12.40
CA GLY A 156 -3.97 7.99 12.98
C GLY A 156 -3.41 8.92 14.06
N LYS A 157 -2.49 8.44 14.91
CA LYS A 157 -1.81 9.29 15.91
C LYS A 157 -1.04 10.43 15.23
N TYR A 158 -0.37 10.12 14.13
CA TYR A 158 0.41 11.10 13.40
C TYR A 158 -0.47 12.09 12.61
N ALA A 159 -1.52 11.61 11.98
CA ALA A 159 -2.52 12.44 11.31
C ALA A 159 -3.17 13.44 12.29
N CYS A 160 -3.47 13.03 13.53
CA CYS A 160 -3.99 13.94 14.55
C CYS A 160 -3.04 15.09 14.87
N ILE A 161 -1.73 14.83 14.93
CA ILE A 161 -0.73 15.88 15.16
C ILE A 161 -0.74 16.88 14.01
N LEU A 162 -0.72 16.38 12.77
CA LEU A 162 -0.66 17.25 11.59
C LEU A 162 -1.92 18.07 11.43
N LYS A 163 -3.09 17.48 11.72
CA LYS A 163 -4.36 18.19 11.77
C LYS A 163 -4.31 19.30 12.82
N ALA A 164 -3.86 18.99 14.05
CA ALA A 164 -3.68 19.99 15.11
C ALA A 164 -2.71 21.12 14.76
N ALA A 165 -1.83 20.90 13.78
CA ALA A 165 -0.82 21.82 13.30
C ALA A 165 -1.16 22.46 11.95
N GLU A 166 -2.41 22.36 11.48
CA GLU A 166 -2.81 22.83 10.15
C GLU A 166 -2.60 24.35 10.00
N ASP A 167 -2.90 25.12 11.06
CA ASP A 167 -2.69 26.56 11.11
C ASP A 167 -1.24 26.97 11.41
N CYS A 168 -0.34 26.00 11.59
CA CYS A 168 1.06 26.25 11.91
C CYS A 168 1.95 26.32 10.66
N PRO A 169 3.08 27.06 10.73
CA PRO A 169 3.98 27.19 9.59
C PRO A 169 4.42 25.81 9.06
N SER A 170 4.04 25.53 7.80
CA SER A 170 4.27 24.24 7.15
C SER A 170 5.75 23.95 6.88
N THR A 171 6.58 25.00 6.84
CA THR A 171 8.04 24.93 6.62
C THR A 171 8.85 25.04 7.91
N SER A 172 8.22 25.02 9.08
CA SER A 172 8.92 25.07 10.36
C SER A 172 9.88 23.89 10.55
N LEU A 173 11.01 24.17 11.20
CA LEU A 173 12.01 23.14 11.54
C LEU A 173 11.43 22.08 12.47
N ALA A 174 10.55 22.46 13.41
CA ALA A 174 9.81 21.53 14.26
C ALA A 174 8.97 20.52 13.47
N ARG A 175 8.18 21.00 12.50
CA ARG A 175 7.39 20.13 11.62
C ARG A 175 8.28 19.23 10.78
N LYS A 176 9.40 19.76 10.26
CA LYS A 176 10.39 18.96 9.54
C LYS A 176 10.99 17.85 10.41
N ALA A 177 11.45 18.17 11.62
CA ALA A 177 12.01 17.20 12.56
C ALA A 177 11.01 16.09 12.91
N LEU A 178 9.73 16.46 13.10
CA LEU A 178 8.67 15.48 13.29
C LEU A 178 8.47 14.57 12.08
N ASN A 179 8.40 15.14 10.87
CA ASN A 179 8.25 14.37 9.63
C ASN A 179 9.41 13.37 9.47
N ASP A 180 10.65 13.84 9.62
CA ASP A 180 11.85 13.02 9.46
C ASP A 180 11.87 11.88 10.48
N PHE A 181 11.59 12.19 11.75
CA PHE A 181 11.50 11.20 12.83
C PHE A 181 10.42 10.15 12.54
N ARG A 182 9.20 10.57 12.19
CA ARG A 182 8.08 9.65 11.91
C ARG A 182 8.34 8.78 10.70
N ASN A 183 8.88 9.35 9.63
CA ASN A 183 9.23 8.58 8.43
C ASN A 183 10.32 7.54 8.73
N THR A 184 11.28 7.85 9.60
CA THR A 184 12.28 6.88 10.04
C THR A 184 11.65 5.74 10.84
N ILE A 185 10.67 6.03 11.71
CA ILE A 185 9.90 4.99 12.41
C ILE A 185 9.13 4.12 11.40
N PHE A 186 8.57 4.72 10.36
CA PHE A 186 7.87 3.97 9.31
C PHE A 186 8.83 3.07 8.52
N ASP A 187 10.00 3.58 8.13
CA ASP A 187 11.04 2.78 7.45
C ASP A 187 11.44 1.56 8.29
N LEU A 188 11.66 1.75 9.60
CA LEU A 188 11.95 0.65 10.53
C LEU A 188 10.82 -0.39 10.61
N GLY A 189 9.58 0.08 10.54
CA GLY A 189 8.38 -0.75 10.59
C GLY A 189 8.00 -1.39 9.26
N HIS A 190 8.75 -1.15 8.17
CA HIS A 190 8.33 -1.46 6.79
C HIS A 190 6.94 -0.87 6.45
N CYS A 191 6.68 0.31 7.01
CA CYS A 191 5.47 1.08 6.78
C CYS A 191 5.75 2.12 5.68
N PRO A 192 4.78 2.37 4.77
CA PRO A 192 4.86 3.50 3.86
C PRO A 192 5.12 4.84 4.59
N ARG A 193 6.01 5.67 4.05
CA ARG A 193 6.27 7.02 4.56
C ARG A 193 5.03 7.91 4.46
N PHE A 194 5.00 8.94 5.29
CA PHE A 194 3.98 9.98 5.31
C PHE A 194 4.59 11.26 4.71
N ASP A 195 4.17 11.65 3.51
CA ASP A 195 4.80 12.68 2.68
C ASP A 195 4.25 14.12 2.90
N GLY A 196 3.53 14.37 4.00
CA GLY A 196 2.87 15.66 4.33
C GLY A 196 3.80 16.84 4.65
N SER A 197 5.08 16.78 4.26
CA SER A 197 6.14 17.75 4.55
C SER A 197 6.27 18.89 3.54
N SER A 198 5.65 18.78 2.36
CA SER A 198 5.92 19.69 1.23
C SER A 198 4.82 20.72 0.94
N GLY A 199 3.70 20.71 1.66
CA GLY A 199 2.52 21.50 1.28
C GLY A 199 1.86 21.04 -0.02
N LYS A 200 2.39 20.01 -0.68
CA LYS A 200 1.68 19.25 -1.71
C LYS A 200 0.76 18.27 -1.02
N GLN A 201 -0.45 18.11 -1.55
CA GLN A 201 -1.37 17.07 -1.11
C GLN A 201 -0.67 15.71 -1.21
N ARG A 202 -0.93 14.81 -0.26
CA ARG A 202 -0.35 13.46 -0.21
C ARG A 202 -1.00 12.53 -1.23
N CYS A 203 -0.26 11.53 -1.72
CA CYS A 203 -0.81 10.45 -2.53
C CYS A 203 -0.61 9.07 -1.89
N ASP A 204 -1.67 8.55 -1.28
CA ASP A 204 -1.73 7.22 -0.67
C ASP A 204 -2.35 6.17 -1.59
N ALA A 205 -2.29 6.35 -2.92
CA ALA A 205 -3.00 5.50 -3.89
C ALA A 205 -2.78 4.00 -3.65
N GLU A 206 -1.52 3.56 -3.47
CA GLU A 206 -1.22 2.14 -3.26
C GLU A 206 -1.82 1.59 -1.98
N ARG A 207 -1.69 2.34 -0.87
CA ARG A 207 -2.24 1.95 0.43
C ARG A 207 -3.77 1.95 0.39
N PHE A 208 -4.35 2.91 -0.31
CA PHE A 208 -5.78 3.05 -0.50
C PHE A 208 -6.32 1.83 -1.23
N LEU A 209 -5.76 1.50 -2.39
CA LEU A 209 -6.10 0.29 -3.17
C LEU A 209 -5.88 -0.99 -2.36
N GLY A 210 -4.83 -1.06 -1.55
CA GLY A 210 -4.54 -2.19 -0.68
C GLY A 210 -5.65 -2.50 0.34
N CYS A 211 -6.38 -1.49 0.82
CA CYS A 211 -7.55 -1.71 1.69
C CYS A 211 -8.68 -2.47 0.96
N PHE A 212 -9.00 -2.05 -0.26
CA PHE A 212 -10.04 -2.68 -1.08
C PHE A 212 -9.62 -4.09 -1.49
N ALA A 213 -8.37 -4.27 -1.95
CA ALA A 213 -7.85 -5.58 -2.35
C ALA A 213 -7.96 -6.61 -1.21
N ARG A 214 -7.51 -6.26 -0.01
CA ARG A 214 -7.61 -7.15 1.17
C ARG A 214 -9.05 -7.48 1.54
N ALA A 215 -9.97 -6.53 1.40
CA ALA A 215 -11.38 -6.77 1.64
C ALA A 215 -11.95 -7.73 0.59
N MET A 216 -11.66 -7.51 -0.69
CA MET A 216 -12.07 -8.38 -1.80
C MET A 216 -11.55 -9.81 -1.63
N ASP A 217 -10.29 -9.99 -1.23
CA ASP A 217 -9.72 -11.32 -0.94
C ASP A 217 -10.40 -12.05 0.24
N SER A 218 -11.10 -11.30 1.09
CA SER A 218 -11.74 -11.82 2.31
C SER A 218 -13.26 -12.03 2.17
N VAL A 219 -13.88 -11.47 1.12
CA VAL A 219 -15.30 -11.66 0.81
C VAL A 219 -15.48 -13.06 0.22
N ILE A 220 -16.39 -13.84 0.80
CA ILE A 220 -16.65 -15.23 0.39
C ILE A 220 -17.76 -15.27 -0.67
N PHE A 221 -18.67 -14.29 -0.68
CA PHE A 221 -19.64 -14.10 -1.75
C PHE A 221 -18.95 -14.00 -3.13
N PRO A 222 -19.42 -14.73 -4.16
CA PRO A 222 -20.72 -15.37 -4.23
C PRO A 222 -20.76 -16.85 -3.82
N GLU A 223 -19.73 -17.41 -3.19
CA GLU A 223 -19.69 -18.84 -2.82
C GLU A 223 -20.30 -19.16 -1.44
N GLY A 224 -20.34 -18.18 -0.53
CA GLY A 224 -20.92 -18.31 0.82
C GLY A 224 -22.33 -17.71 0.87
N HIS A 225 -23.34 -18.50 1.23
CA HIS A 225 -24.76 -18.06 1.14
C HIS A 225 -25.53 -18.10 2.46
N ASP A 226 -24.96 -18.64 3.54
CA ASP A 226 -25.61 -18.64 4.84
C ASP A 226 -25.51 -17.27 5.52
N ASP A 227 -26.49 -16.95 6.37
CA ASP A 227 -26.58 -15.65 7.06
C ASP A 227 -25.29 -15.27 7.80
N LYS A 228 -24.58 -16.25 8.37
CA LYS A 228 -23.35 -15.99 9.12
C LYS A 228 -22.20 -15.63 8.18
N SER A 229 -22.09 -16.28 7.02
CA SER A 229 -21.12 -15.93 5.99
C SER A 229 -21.43 -14.56 5.37
N LEU A 230 -22.68 -14.27 5.03
CA LEU A 230 -23.08 -12.98 4.46
C LEU A 230 -22.88 -11.83 5.47
N ALA A 231 -23.22 -12.05 6.74
CA ALA A 231 -22.93 -11.08 7.79
C ALA A 231 -21.42 -10.87 7.98
N LYS A 232 -20.59 -11.89 7.79
CA LYS A 232 -19.13 -11.75 7.82
C LYS A 232 -18.65 -10.91 6.64
N ASP A 233 -19.16 -11.14 5.44
CA ASP A 233 -18.81 -10.36 4.24
C ASP A 233 -19.19 -8.89 4.42
N CYS A 234 -20.39 -8.59 4.93
CA CYS A 234 -20.78 -7.22 5.28
C CYS A 234 -19.78 -6.56 6.25
N LYS A 235 -19.36 -7.29 7.31
CA LYS A 235 -18.36 -6.78 8.26
C LYS A 235 -16.99 -6.51 7.60
N VAL A 236 -16.60 -7.32 6.61
CA VAL A 236 -15.35 -7.14 5.86
C VAL A 236 -15.42 -5.86 5.02
N VAL A 237 -16.49 -5.67 4.23
CA VAL A 237 -16.61 -4.48 3.38
C VAL A 237 -16.77 -3.19 4.19
N GLU A 238 -17.40 -3.22 5.36
CA GLU A 238 -17.44 -2.07 6.27
C GLU A 238 -16.06 -1.68 6.83
N SER A 239 -15.11 -2.61 6.94
CA SER A 239 -13.78 -2.33 7.51
C SER A 239 -12.92 -1.42 6.62
N VAL A 240 -13.25 -1.29 5.33
CA VAL A 240 -12.50 -0.48 4.36
C VAL A 240 -12.60 1.01 4.67
N ASP A 241 -13.74 1.49 5.16
CA ASP A 241 -13.90 2.89 5.56
C ASP A 241 -12.88 3.29 6.62
N SER A 242 -12.68 2.44 7.62
CA SER A 242 -11.68 2.68 8.65
C SER A 242 -10.26 2.53 8.13
N CYS A 243 -10.00 1.52 7.28
CA CYS A 243 -8.70 1.33 6.66
C CYS A 243 -8.26 2.57 5.87
N THR A 244 -9.18 3.19 5.12
CA THR A 244 -8.92 4.35 4.25
C THR A 244 -9.03 5.71 4.94
N LYS A 245 -9.49 5.77 6.19
CA LYS A 245 -9.84 7.01 6.91
C LYS A 245 -8.72 8.07 6.94
N TYR A 246 -7.47 7.64 7.07
CA TYR A 246 -6.30 8.54 7.21
C TYR A 246 -5.46 8.64 5.93
N MET A 247 -6.06 8.31 4.79
CA MET A 247 -5.39 8.33 3.50
C MET A 247 -5.79 9.56 2.71
N GLU A 248 -4.78 10.17 2.10
CA GLU A 248 -4.94 11.35 1.25
C GLU A 248 -4.61 10.98 -0.19
N ILE A 249 -5.47 11.36 -1.13
CA ILE A 249 -5.28 11.07 -2.57
C ILE A 249 -5.15 12.35 -3.40
N GLY A 250 -5.17 13.52 -2.75
CA GLY A 250 -5.13 14.81 -3.42
C GLY A 250 -3.83 15.06 -4.20
N GLY A 251 -2.73 14.44 -3.76
CA GLY A 251 -1.43 14.48 -4.41
C GLY A 251 -1.28 13.56 -5.61
N CYS A 252 -2.24 12.66 -5.82
CA CYS A 252 -2.14 11.67 -6.86
C CYS A 252 -2.31 12.30 -8.26
N SER A 253 -1.77 11.63 -9.29
CA SER A 253 -2.04 11.99 -10.68
C SER A 253 -3.55 11.94 -10.95
N ASP A 254 -4.03 12.70 -11.94
CA ASP A 254 -5.46 12.70 -12.29
C ASP A 254 -5.95 11.31 -12.69
N GLU A 255 -5.12 10.54 -13.41
CA GLU A 255 -5.39 9.13 -13.73
C GLU A 255 -5.56 8.27 -12.47
N SER A 256 -4.69 8.45 -11.47
CA SER A 256 -4.78 7.74 -10.20
C SER A 256 -6.03 8.16 -9.42
N LYS A 257 -6.34 9.47 -9.37
CA LYS A 257 -7.53 10.00 -8.69
C LYS A 257 -8.81 9.44 -9.30
N GLN A 258 -8.91 9.46 -10.63
CA GLN A 258 -10.07 8.93 -11.34
C GLN A 258 -10.25 7.43 -11.04
N ARG A 259 -9.17 6.65 -11.09
CA ARG A 259 -9.20 5.23 -10.74
C ARG A 259 -9.66 4.99 -9.30
N LEU A 260 -9.12 5.74 -8.33
CA LEU A 260 -9.49 5.63 -6.91
C LEU A 260 -10.96 6.02 -6.68
N GLN A 261 -11.48 6.98 -7.44
CA GLN A 261 -12.89 7.36 -7.41
C GLN A 261 -13.79 6.22 -7.90
N TYR A 262 -13.41 5.52 -8.98
CA TYR A 262 -14.15 4.36 -9.46
C TYR A 262 -14.18 3.22 -8.42
N VAL A 263 -13.01 2.84 -7.89
CA VAL A 263 -12.90 1.83 -6.81
C VAL A 263 -13.80 2.21 -5.64
N LYS A 264 -13.75 3.47 -5.19
CA LYS A 264 -14.56 3.95 -4.06
C LYS A 264 -16.05 3.86 -4.37
N SER A 265 -16.46 4.24 -5.57
CA SER A 265 -17.87 4.25 -6.00
C SER A 265 -18.45 2.84 -6.09
N ASP A 266 -17.74 1.92 -6.77
CA ASP A 266 -18.21 0.54 -6.91
C ASP A 266 -18.19 -0.19 -5.58
N PHE A 267 -17.15 0.00 -4.78
CA PHE A 267 -17.09 -0.64 -3.48
C PHE A 267 -18.17 -0.13 -2.53
N ALA A 268 -18.51 1.16 -2.58
CA ALA A 268 -19.63 1.70 -1.82
C ALA A 268 -20.96 1.05 -2.24
N SER A 269 -21.14 0.78 -3.53
CA SER A 269 -22.31 0.11 -4.10
C SER A 269 -22.33 -1.39 -3.75
N LEU A 270 -21.18 -2.06 -3.84
CA LEU A 270 -21.00 -3.43 -3.36
C LEU A 270 -21.41 -3.56 -1.89
N ARG A 271 -20.91 -2.65 -1.06
CA ARG A 271 -21.23 -2.60 0.37
C ARG A 271 -22.72 -2.41 0.60
N SER A 272 -23.37 -1.46 -0.08
CA SER A 272 -24.79 -1.20 0.12
C SER A 272 -25.64 -2.42 -0.22
N HIS A 273 -25.25 -3.22 -1.23
CA HIS A 273 -25.94 -4.45 -1.57
C HIS A 273 -25.64 -5.60 -0.60
N ILE A 274 -24.38 -5.88 -0.27
CA ILE A 274 -24.00 -6.99 0.63
C ILE A 274 -24.57 -6.78 2.04
N CYS A 275 -24.63 -5.53 2.50
CA CYS A 275 -25.17 -5.19 3.81
C CYS A 275 -26.69 -4.92 3.81
N ASP A 276 -27.37 -5.09 2.67
CA ASP A 276 -28.83 -4.94 2.60
C ASP A 276 -29.52 -6.09 3.34
N THR A 277 -30.59 -5.79 4.07
CA THR A 277 -31.33 -6.80 4.85
C THR A 277 -32.05 -7.82 3.96
N ASN A 278 -32.34 -7.49 2.70
CA ASN A 278 -32.90 -8.40 1.70
C ASN A 278 -31.83 -9.16 0.91
N PHE A 279 -30.53 -8.91 1.17
CA PHE A 279 -29.45 -9.54 0.42
C PHE A 279 -29.47 -11.06 0.52
N HIS A 280 -29.76 -11.60 1.70
CA HIS A 280 -29.87 -13.05 1.89
C HIS A 280 -31.01 -13.64 1.04
N LYS A 281 -32.20 -13.03 1.09
CA LYS A 281 -33.34 -13.44 0.26
C LYS A 281 -32.99 -13.39 -1.23
N SER A 282 -32.34 -12.31 -1.67
CA SER A 282 -31.89 -12.17 -3.06
C SER A 282 -30.86 -13.23 -3.46
N THR A 283 -30.01 -13.68 -2.53
CA THR A 283 -29.02 -14.74 -2.75
C THR A 283 -29.69 -16.11 -2.87
N LEU A 284 -30.75 -16.38 -2.08
CA LEU A 284 -31.57 -17.58 -2.22
C LEU A 284 -32.29 -17.63 -3.57
N GLU A 285 -32.88 -16.52 -4.00
CA GLU A 285 -33.51 -16.39 -5.32
C GLU A 285 -32.49 -16.60 -6.44
N TRP A 286 -31.30 -16.00 -6.30
CA TRP A 286 -30.20 -16.18 -7.23
C TRP A 286 -29.78 -17.65 -7.38
N ASN A 287 -29.66 -18.38 -6.27
CA ASN A 287 -29.32 -19.82 -6.27
C ASN A 287 -30.36 -20.69 -7.00
N GLN A 288 -31.61 -20.24 -7.07
CA GLN A 288 -32.68 -20.97 -7.77
C GLN A 288 -32.64 -20.75 -9.29
N CYS A 289 -32.09 -19.63 -9.76
CA CYS A 289 -32.10 -19.27 -11.18
C CYS A 289 -30.76 -19.49 -11.88
N ILE A 290 -29.64 -19.47 -11.16
CA ILE A 290 -28.32 -19.62 -11.76
C ILE A 290 -28.04 -21.07 -12.21
N GLU A 291 -27.54 -21.23 -13.43
CA GLU A 291 -27.05 -22.52 -13.92
C GLU A 291 -25.59 -22.77 -13.46
N ILE A 292 -25.42 -23.24 -12.22
CA ILE A 292 -24.10 -23.45 -11.60
C ILE A 292 -23.20 -24.38 -12.43
N SER A 293 -23.77 -25.44 -13.04
CA SER A 293 -23.01 -26.36 -13.90
C SER A 293 -22.48 -25.66 -15.15
N ALA A 294 -23.29 -24.80 -15.77
CA ALA A 294 -22.89 -24.00 -16.92
C ALA A 294 -21.83 -22.97 -16.53
N LEU A 295 -21.98 -22.31 -15.38
CA LEU A 295 -20.99 -21.38 -14.84
C LEU A 295 -19.63 -22.05 -14.66
N LYS A 296 -19.58 -23.17 -13.93
CA LYS A 296 -18.35 -23.92 -13.65
C LYS A 296 -17.70 -24.44 -14.92
N SER A 297 -18.50 -25.00 -15.84
CA SER A 297 -18.00 -25.46 -17.13
C SER A 297 -17.49 -24.33 -18.01
N CYS A 298 -18.06 -23.13 -17.92
CA CYS A 298 -17.58 -21.98 -18.66
C CYS A 298 -16.27 -21.45 -18.07
N TRP A 299 -16.18 -21.33 -16.74
CA TRP A 299 -14.95 -20.91 -16.05
C TRP A 299 -13.76 -21.83 -16.32
N SER A 300 -13.96 -23.14 -16.46
CA SER A 300 -12.87 -24.07 -16.79
C SER A 300 -12.35 -23.92 -18.22
N LEU A 301 -13.11 -23.29 -19.11
CA LEU A 301 -12.75 -23.05 -20.52
C LEU A 301 -12.16 -21.66 -20.74
N VAL A 302 -12.38 -20.72 -19.81
CA VAL A 302 -11.82 -19.37 -19.89
C VAL A 302 -10.36 -19.40 -19.42
N PRO A 303 -9.40 -18.89 -20.22
CA PRO A 303 -8.02 -18.79 -19.79
C PRO A 303 -7.92 -17.89 -18.55
N TYR A 304 -7.08 -18.28 -17.59
CA TYR A 304 -6.83 -17.43 -16.43
C TYR A 304 -6.20 -16.11 -16.90
N ASP A 305 -6.95 -15.02 -16.75
CA ASP A 305 -6.50 -13.67 -17.01
C ASP A 305 -6.72 -12.83 -15.74
N GLN A 306 -5.82 -11.87 -15.48
CA GLN A 306 -5.88 -11.05 -14.27
C GLN A 306 -7.11 -10.15 -14.20
N CYS A 307 -7.74 -9.86 -15.34
CA CYS A 307 -8.91 -9.03 -15.43
C CYS A 307 -10.20 -9.83 -15.23
N SER A 308 -10.23 -11.13 -15.48
CA SER A 308 -11.39 -12.01 -15.30
C SER A 308 -12.62 -11.61 -16.13
N HIS A 309 -12.43 -10.95 -17.29
CA HIS A 309 -13.54 -10.57 -18.19
C HIS A 309 -14.31 -11.78 -18.70
N GLY A 310 -13.60 -12.85 -19.09
CA GLY A 310 -14.25 -14.09 -19.52
C GLY A 310 -15.09 -14.73 -18.41
N GLN A 311 -14.63 -14.65 -17.15
CA GLN A 311 -15.37 -15.18 -16.01
C GLN A 311 -16.66 -14.38 -15.74
N TYR A 312 -16.63 -13.06 -15.92
CA TYR A 312 -17.82 -12.22 -15.85
C TYR A 312 -18.83 -12.56 -16.95
N ASN A 313 -18.38 -12.78 -18.19
CA ASN A 313 -19.27 -13.21 -19.29
C ASN A 313 -19.88 -14.59 -19.01
N CYS A 314 -19.12 -15.53 -18.47
CA CYS A 314 -19.64 -16.82 -18.01
C CYS A 314 -20.73 -16.64 -16.94
N PHE A 315 -20.50 -15.73 -15.98
CA PHE A 315 -21.47 -15.40 -14.94
C PHE A 315 -22.77 -14.84 -15.54
N LEU A 316 -22.70 -13.89 -16.47
CA LEU A 316 -23.89 -13.36 -17.15
C LEU A 316 -24.67 -14.44 -17.90
N ASN A 317 -23.98 -15.32 -18.64
CA ASN A 317 -24.62 -16.41 -19.37
C ASN A 317 -25.32 -17.39 -18.42
N ALA A 318 -24.68 -17.75 -17.30
CA ALA A 318 -25.25 -18.65 -16.31
C ALA A 318 -26.45 -18.05 -15.54
N THR A 319 -26.62 -16.72 -15.58
CA THR A 319 -27.65 -15.99 -14.84
C THR A 319 -28.74 -15.40 -15.75
N THR A 320 -28.84 -15.85 -17.00
CA THR A 320 -29.88 -15.40 -17.95
C THR A 320 -31.31 -15.59 -17.45
N ARG A 321 -31.55 -16.55 -16.54
CA ARG A 321 -32.86 -16.79 -15.90
C ARG A 321 -33.08 -15.99 -14.61
N CYS A 322 -32.07 -15.26 -14.15
CA CYS A 322 -32.12 -14.50 -12.90
C CYS A 322 -32.67 -13.10 -13.11
N THR A 323 -33.29 -12.56 -12.06
CA THR A 323 -33.70 -11.15 -12.04
C THR A 323 -32.47 -10.26 -12.01
N ARG A 324 -32.18 -9.60 -13.14
CA ARG A 324 -31.01 -8.72 -13.30
C ARG A 324 -30.96 -7.65 -12.21
N ASP A 325 -32.09 -7.03 -11.87
CA ASP A 325 -32.16 -5.95 -10.89
C ASP A 325 -32.08 -6.37 -9.41
N SER A 326 -31.92 -7.66 -9.13
CA SER A 326 -31.82 -8.16 -7.76
C SER A 326 -30.56 -7.66 -7.04
N PRO A 327 -30.61 -7.44 -5.71
CA PRO A 327 -29.44 -7.05 -4.92
C PRO A 327 -28.23 -7.97 -5.10
N ALA A 328 -28.43 -9.29 -5.19
CA ALA A 328 -27.37 -10.27 -5.41
C ALA A 328 -26.68 -10.09 -6.77
N MET A 329 -27.44 -9.92 -7.85
CA MET A 329 -26.86 -9.68 -9.18
C MET A 329 -26.08 -8.36 -9.23
N LYS A 330 -26.61 -7.30 -8.61
CA LYS A 330 -25.92 -6.00 -8.52
C LYS A 330 -24.64 -6.10 -7.69
N ALA A 331 -24.66 -6.82 -6.57
CA ALA A 331 -23.47 -7.07 -5.77
C ALA A 331 -22.37 -7.78 -6.57
N VAL A 332 -22.69 -8.84 -7.32
CA VAL A 332 -21.68 -9.52 -8.16
C VAL A 332 -21.11 -8.55 -9.21
N HIS A 333 -21.93 -7.73 -9.83
CA HIS A 333 -21.43 -6.75 -10.80
C HIS A 333 -20.46 -5.74 -10.19
N HIS A 334 -20.81 -5.15 -9.05
CA HIS A 334 -19.90 -4.22 -8.37
C HIS A 334 -18.65 -4.93 -7.82
N LEU A 335 -18.74 -6.22 -7.46
CA LEU A 335 -17.60 -7.05 -7.09
C LEU A 335 -16.61 -7.17 -8.27
N PHE A 336 -17.09 -7.54 -9.46
CA PHE A 336 -16.24 -7.63 -10.66
C PHE A 336 -15.66 -6.28 -11.07
N ASN A 337 -16.45 -5.20 -11.08
CA ASN A 337 -15.95 -3.86 -11.42
C ASN A 337 -14.91 -3.35 -10.40
N THR A 338 -15.10 -3.61 -9.10
CA THR A 338 -14.08 -3.32 -8.09
C THR A 338 -12.78 -4.08 -8.39
N HIS A 339 -12.87 -5.38 -8.71
CA HIS A 339 -11.71 -6.19 -9.09
C HIS A 339 -11.01 -5.65 -10.34
N HIS A 340 -11.77 -5.30 -11.38
CA HIS A 340 -11.24 -4.68 -12.59
C HIS A 340 -10.49 -3.38 -12.29
N ASP A 341 -11.09 -2.47 -11.52
CA ASP A 341 -10.45 -1.21 -11.15
C ASP A 341 -9.17 -1.44 -10.31
N LEU A 342 -9.17 -2.43 -9.41
CA LEU A 342 -7.99 -2.81 -8.63
C LEU A 342 -6.86 -3.41 -9.48
N LYS A 343 -7.18 -4.03 -10.62
CA LYS A 343 -6.22 -4.59 -11.57
C LYS A 343 -5.92 -3.67 -12.76
N ASN A 344 -6.51 -2.46 -12.79
CA ASN A 344 -6.39 -1.51 -13.89
C ASN A 344 -6.90 -2.07 -15.23
N CYS A 345 -8.02 -2.79 -15.18
CA CYS A 345 -8.68 -3.40 -16.31
C CYS A 345 -9.84 -2.53 -16.81
N SER A 346 -10.27 -2.75 -18.05
CA SER A 346 -11.51 -2.13 -18.56
C SER A 346 -12.71 -2.57 -17.73
N ARG A 347 -13.63 -1.64 -17.50
CA ARG A 347 -14.88 -1.91 -16.78
C ARG A 347 -15.85 -2.69 -17.65
N VAL A 348 -16.79 -3.36 -17.00
CA VAL A 348 -17.92 -4.01 -17.68
C VAL A 348 -19.19 -3.19 -17.42
N ASP A 349 -19.98 -2.97 -18.46
CA ASP A 349 -21.24 -2.22 -18.34
C ASP A 349 -22.37 -3.15 -17.84
N TRP A 350 -23.21 -2.61 -16.97
CA TRP A 350 -24.40 -3.27 -16.48
C TRP A 350 -25.55 -3.27 -17.50
N ASN A 351 -25.56 -2.33 -18.45
CA ASN A 351 -26.68 -2.11 -19.36
C ASN A 351 -26.60 -2.86 -20.69
N ASP A 352 -25.43 -3.38 -21.04
CA ASP A 352 -25.26 -4.08 -22.31
C ASP A 352 -25.79 -5.51 -22.19
N GLY A 353 -27.05 -5.70 -22.58
CA GLY A 353 -27.62 -6.99 -22.96
C GLY A 353 -27.01 -7.59 -24.23
N ASN A 354 -25.82 -7.13 -24.64
CA ASN A 354 -25.09 -7.60 -25.81
C ASN A 354 -23.60 -7.41 -25.54
N SER A 355 -22.82 -8.48 -25.62
CA SER A 355 -21.37 -8.53 -25.40
C SER A 355 -20.58 -7.35 -26.01
N GLY A 356 -20.39 -6.28 -25.24
CA GLY A 356 -19.62 -5.10 -25.60
C GLY A 356 -18.69 -4.70 -24.47
N ILE A 357 -17.42 -5.08 -24.58
CA ILE A 357 -16.37 -4.51 -23.73
C ILE A 357 -16.35 -3.00 -24.02
N THR A 358 -16.59 -2.16 -23.02
CA THR A 358 -16.32 -0.72 -23.17
C THR A 358 -14.81 -0.53 -23.28
N THR A 359 -14.32 -0.48 -24.51
CA THR A 359 -12.90 -0.21 -24.77
C THR A 359 -12.59 1.19 -24.31
N SER A 360 -11.61 1.31 -23.41
CA SER A 360 -11.04 2.59 -22.97
C SER A 360 -10.81 3.55 -24.15
N PRO A 361 -11.02 4.87 -23.99
CA PRO A 361 -10.77 5.86 -25.05
C PRO A 361 -9.38 5.74 -25.69
N LYS A 362 -8.38 5.29 -24.93
CA LYS A 362 -7.00 5.03 -25.42
C LYS A 362 -6.96 3.89 -26.46
N ILE A 363 -7.75 2.83 -26.29
CA ILE A 363 -7.80 1.69 -27.22
C ILE A 363 -8.50 2.10 -28.52
N LEU A 364 -9.56 2.90 -28.42
CA LEU A 364 -10.31 3.43 -29.57
C LEU A 364 -9.46 4.36 -30.45
N LEU A 365 -8.64 5.23 -29.82
CA LEU A 365 -7.67 6.08 -30.52
C LEU A 365 -6.57 5.25 -31.20
N THR A 366 -6.11 4.17 -30.56
CA THR A 366 -5.05 3.31 -31.11
C THR A 366 -5.56 2.44 -32.27
N LEU A 367 -6.78 1.90 -32.17
CA LEU A 367 -7.45 1.16 -33.25
C LEU A 367 -7.81 2.07 -34.42
N ALA A 368 -8.29 3.29 -34.17
CA ALA A 368 -8.54 4.27 -35.22
C ALA A 368 -7.25 4.66 -35.95
N ALA A 369 -6.15 4.88 -35.22
CA ALA A 369 -4.84 5.16 -35.80
C ALA A 369 -4.29 3.98 -36.63
N LEU A 370 -4.48 2.74 -36.16
CA LEU A 370 -4.13 1.52 -36.90
C LEU A 370 -4.97 1.35 -38.17
N CYS A 371 -6.27 1.62 -38.11
CA CYS A 371 -7.14 1.57 -39.29
C CYS A 371 -6.75 2.64 -40.33
N ILE A 372 -6.45 3.87 -39.90
CA ILE A 372 -6.04 4.95 -40.81
C ILE A 372 -4.67 4.67 -41.46
N SER A 373 -3.74 4.08 -40.71
CA SER A 373 -2.42 3.68 -41.24
C SER A 373 -2.50 2.48 -42.19
N LEU A 374 -3.39 1.52 -41.95
CA LEU A 374 -3.67 0.42 -42.87
C LEU A 374 -4.38 0.86 -44.16
N PHE A 375 -5.24 1.88 -44.10
CA PHE A 375 -5.86 2.47 -45.30
C PHE A 375 -4.88 3.29 -46.14
N SER A 376 -3.85 3.88 -45.51
CA SER A 376 -2.81 4.65 -46.22
C SER A 376 -1.73 3.79 -46.89
N LEU A 377 -1.69 2.49 -46.59
CA LEU A 377 -0.78 1.50 -47.19
C LEU A 377 -1.36 0.78 -48.42
N ARG A 378 -2.61 1.05 -48.80
CA ARG A 378 -3.18 0.67 -50.10
C ARG A 378 -3.14 1.85 -51.05
N LYS A 379 -1.98 2.07 -51.68
CA LYS A 379 -1.87 2.73 -52.98
C LYS A 379 -1.09 1.84 -53.91
#